data_AF-A0A6J4URW6-F1
#
_entry.id   AF-A0A6J4URW6-F1
#
_cell.length_a   1.000
_cell.length_b   1.000
_cell.length_c   1.000
_cell.angle_alpha   90.00
_cell.angle_beta   90.00
_cell.angle_gamma   90.00
#
_symmetry.space_group_name_H-M   'P 1'
#
loop_
_entity.id
_entity.type
_entity.pdbx_description
1 polymer ?
#
loop_
_entity_poly.entity_id
_entity_poly.type
_entity_poly.pdbx_seq_one_letter_code
_entity_poly.pdbx_strand_id
1 'polypeptide(L)'
;MTPGDEVQTLGRVLHDLLTVEGLSLSDIVLLSTRGPNTTRLADGSRVGNVVLGWGEGGPHALRCGSSHGSKGLESPVVILAEAERAHESSRDALLHVGLTRAHHLVVVLGALPDGPESRVVPRRPS
;
A
#
# COMPACT_ATOMS: atom_id res chain seq x y z
N MET A 1 11.29 4.86 -4.14
CA MET A 1 10.19 4.77 -5.12
C MET A 1 9.70 6.19 -5.38
N THR A 2 9.57 6.62 -6.64
CA THR A 2 8.99 7.93 -6.96
C THR A 2 7.45 7.85 -6.95
N PRO A 3 6.71 8.98 -6.85
CA PRO A 3 5.25 8.95 -6.87
C PRO A 3 4.65 8.25 -8.10
N GLY A 4 5.26 8.43 -9.28
CA GLY A 4 4.79 7.81 -10.52
C GLY A 4 4.97 6.29 -10.53
N ASP A 5 6.08 5.81 -9.94
CA ASP A 5 6.38 4.38 -9.82
C ASP A 5 5.36 3.67 -8.91
N GLU A 6 4.94 4.33 -7.83
CA GLU A 6 3.98 3.78 -6.87
C GLU A 6 2.61 3.52 -7.51
N VAL A 7 2.06 4.52 -8.21
CA VAL A 7 0.78 4.40 -8.92
C VAL A 7 0.88 3.34 -10.01
N GLN A 8 1.99 3.29 -10.76
CA GLN A 8 2.17 2.28 -11.80
C GLN A 8 2.26 0.87 -11.20
N THR A 9 2.99 0.70 -10.10
CA THR A 9 3.13 -0.61 -9.43
C THR A 9 1.81 -1.07 -8.85
N LEU A 10 1.07 -0.18 -8.18
CA LEU A 10 -0.27 -0.47 -7.69
C LEU A 10 -1.20 -0.86 -8.84
N GLY A 11 -1.12 -0.19 -9.99
CA GLY A 11 -1.91 -0.53 -11.17
C GLY A 11 -1.63 -1.93 -11.70
N ARG A 12 -0.37 -2.39 -11.69
CA ARG A 12 -0.01 -3.76 -12.07
C ARG A 12 -0.57 -4.78 -11.08
N VAL A 13 -0.38 -4.54 -9.78
CA VAL A 13 -0.93 -5.42 -8.73
C VAL A 13 -2.45 -5.54 -8.83
N LEU A 14 -3.16 -4.42 -9.02
CA LEU A 14 -4.61 -4.43 -9.19
C LEU A 14 -5.04 -5.16 -10.46
N HIS A 15 -4.30 -5.00 -11.56
CA HIS A 15 -4.57 -5.74 -12.78
C HIS A 15 -4.45 -7.25 -12.56
N ASP A 16 -3.36 -7.70 -11.94
CA ASP A 16 -3.12 -9.12 -11.66
C ASP A 16 -4.21 -9.69 -10.76
N LEU A 17 -4.52 -9.02 -9.64
CA LEU A 17 -5.55 -9.48 -8.71
C LEU A 17 -6.95 -9.53 -9.33
N LEU A 18 -7.34 -8.52 -10.10
CA LEU A 18 -8.71 -8.43 -10.65
C LEU A 18 -8.89 -9.22 -11.94
N THR A 19 -7.87 -9.25 -12.79
CA THR A 19 -7.98 -9.78 -14.16
C THR A 19 -7.39 -11.18 -14.29
N VAL A 20 -6.25 -11.43 -13.64
CA VAL A 20 -5.56 -12.73 -13.73
C VAL A 20 -6.12 -13.68 -12.67
N GLU A 21 -6.24 -13.23 -11.42
CA GLU A 21 -6.76 -14.02 -10.31
C GLU A 21 -8.29 -13.96 -10.17
N GLY A 22 -8.95 -13.00 -10.83
CA GLY A 22 -10.41 -12.90 -10.87
C GLY A 22 -11.08 -12.44 -9.56
N LEU A 23 -10.35 -11.76 -8.68
CA LEU A 23 -10.89 -11.23 -7.43
C LEU A 23 -11.83 -10.04 -7.67
N SER A 24 -12.78 -9.84 -6.76
CA SER A 24 -13.64 -8.65 -6.77
C SER A 24 -12.92 -7.47 -6.11
N LEU A 25 -13.21 -6.25 -6.56
CA LEU A 25 -12.77 -5.02 -5.88
C LEU A 25 -13.21 -4.96 -4.40
N SER A 26 -14.34 -5.58 -4.06
CA SER A 26 -14.83 -5.66 -2.67
C SER A 26 -13.95 -6.52 -1.77
N ASP A 27 -13.13 -7.39 -2.36
CA ASP A 27 -12.25 -8.32 -1.63
C ASP A 27 -10.86 -7.73 -1.39
N ILE A 28 -10.65 -6.48 -1.81
CA ILE A 28 -9.36 -5.79 -1.75
C ILE A 28 -9.53 -4.47 -1.02
N VAL A 29 -8.68 -4.24 -0.02
CA VAL A 29 -8.56 -2.94 0.67
C VAL A 29 -7.16 -2.38 0.48
N LEU A 30 -7.08 -1.09 0.14
CA LEU A 30 -5.84 -0.33 0.08
C LEU A 30 -5.63 0.44 1.39
N LEU A 31 -4.57 0.14 2.10
CA LEU A 31 -4.15 0.85 3.30
C LEU A 31 -2.92 1.70 3.00
N SER A 32 -3.06 3.00 3.16
CA SER A 32 -1.92 3.91 3.14
C SER A 32 -1.43 4.18 4.57
N THR A 33 -0.12 4.36 4.71
CA THR A 33 0.50 4.86 5.94
C THR A 33 0.22 6.35 6.19
N ARG A 34 -0.35 7.04 5.20
CA ARG A 34 -0.67 8.47 5.19
C ARG A 34 -2.18 8.65 5.26
N GLY A 35 -2.60 9.78 5.83
CA GLY A 35 -4.01 10.17 5.82
C GLY A 35 -4.46 10.70 4.45
N PRO A 36 -5.77 10.82 4.21
CA PRO A 36 -6.34 11.24 2.92
C PRO A 36 -5.82 12.58 2.39
N ASN A 37 -5.41 13.49 3.28
CA ASN A 37 -4.87 14.81 2.91
C ASN A 37 -3.36 14.82 2.61
N THR A 38 -2.65 13.70 2.84
CA THR A 38 -1.17 13.63 2.80
C THR A 38 -0.63 12.45 1.99
N THR A 39 -1.52 11.55 1.61
CA THR A 39 -1.28 10.44 0.69
C THR A 39 -1.06 10.96 -0.73
N ARG A 40 -0.30 10.20 -1.54
CA ARG A 40 -0.26 10.36 -3.00
C ARG A 40 -1.44 9.68 -3.70
N LEU A 41 -2.16 8.82 -2.99
CA LEU A 41 -3.24 7.98 -3.47
C LEU A 41 -4.59 8.62 -3.11
N ALA A 42 -4.80 9.85 -3.59
CA ALA A 42 -5.92 10.69 -3.18
C ALA A 42 -7.30 10.12 -3.57
N ASP A 43 -8.34 10.55 -2.86
CA ASP A 43 -9.72 10.22 -3.18
C ASP A 43 -10.12 10.65 -4.59
N GLY A 44 -10.86 9.79 -5.29
CA GLY A 44 -11.26 9.99 -6.68
C GLY A 44 -10.13 9.83 -7.71
N SER A 45 -8.89 9.63 -7.29
CA SER A 45 -7.78 9.38 -8.22
C SER A 45 -7.93 8.03 -8.93
N ARG A 46 -7.38 7.93 -10.15
CA ARG A 46 -7.43 6.72 -10.96
C ARG A 46 -6.10 6.00 -10.98
N VAL A 47 -6.16 4.69 -10.78
CA VAL A 47 -5.03 3.76 -10.92
C VAL A 47 -5.41 2.74 -11.99
N GLY A 48 -4.92 2.95 -13.20
CA GLY A 48 -5.42 2.24 -14.38
C GLY A 48 -6.92 2.44 -14.56
N ASN A 49 -7.69 1.35 -14.48
CA ASN A 49 -9.15 1.37 -14.63
C ASN A 49 -9.92 1.53 -13.31
N VAL A 50 -9.22 1.53 -12.17
CA VAL A 50 -9.80 1.55 -10.84
C VAL A 50 -9.80 2.97 -10.29
N VAL A 51 -10.92 3.38 -9.67
CA VAL A 51 -11.04 4.64 -8.93
C VAL A 51 -10.77 4.35 -7.46
N LEU A 52 -9.94 5.17 -6.81
CA LEU A 52 -9.70 5.09 -5.37
C LEU A 52 -10.81 5.82 -4.61
N GLY A 53 -11.39 5.17 -3.60
CA GLY A 53 -12.44 5.73 -2.76
C GLY A 53 -12.07 5.66 -1.29
N TRP A 54 -11.88 6.80 -0.64
CA TRP A 54 -11.57 6.88 0.79
C TRP A 54 -12.82 6.79 1.67
N GLY A 55 -12.70 6.10 2.81
CA GLY A 55 -13.81 5.92 3.75
C GLY A 55 -14.77 4.80 3.31
N GLU A 56 -16.07 5.10 3.23
CA GLU A 56 -17.07 4.12 2.79
C GLU A 56 -17.01 3.87 1.27
N GLY A 57 -16.44 4.79 0.50
CA GLY A 57 -16.28 4.66 -0.95
C GLY A 57 -17.59 4.50 -1.72
N GLY A 58 -17.50 4.48 -3.05
CA GLY A 58 -18.61 4.07 -3.93
C GLY A 58 -18.52 2.57 -4.27
N PRO A 59 -19.62 1.95 -4.75
CA PRO A 59 -19.68 0.50 -5.01
C PRO A 59 -18.71 -0.02 -6.09
N HIS A 60 -18.07 0.88 -6.84
CA HIS A 60 -17.14 0.57 -7.91
C HIS A 60 -15.74 1.19 -7.69
N ALA A 61 -15.47 1.64 -6.46
CA ALA A 61 -14.18 2.18 -6.07
C ALA A 61 -13.42 1.20 -5.19
N LEU A 62 -12.09 1.15 -5.35
CA LEU A 62 -11.24 0.46 -4.41
C LEU A 62 -11.25 1.20 -3.08
N ARG A 63 -11.67 0.50 -2.02
CA ARG A 63 -11.77 1.11 -0.70
C ARG A 63 -10.39 1.41 -0.13
N CYS A 64 -10.19 2.67 0.21
CA CYS A 64 -8.94 3.20 0.74
C CYS A 64 -9.12 3.62 2.20
N GLY A 65 -8.13 3.30 3.02
CA GLY A 65 -8.10 3.69 4.42
C GLY A 65 -6.70 4.10 4.85
N SER A 66 -6.65 4.87 5.94
CA SER A 66 -5.43 4.94 6.72
C SER A 66 -5.44 3.80 7.72
N SER A 67 -4.26 3.25 8.01
CA SER A 67 -4.09 2.19 9.02
C SER A 67 -4.63 2.51 10.42
N HIS A 68 -4.78 3.81 10.74
CA HIS A 68 -5.25 4.31 12.02
C HIS A 68 -6.79 4.35 12.10
N GLY A 69 -7.50 4.18 10.98
CA GLY A 69 -8.95 4.02 10.93
C GLY A 69 -9.34 2.56 11.17
N SER A 70 -10.09 2.26 12.23
CA SER A 70 -10.18 0.91 12.77
C SER A 70 -11.39 0.07 12.32
N LYS A 71 -12.31 0.59 11.50
CA LYS A 71 -13.60 -0.08 11.24
C LYS A 71 -13.75 -0.60 9.82
N GLY A 72 -13.94 -1.91 9.68
CA GLY A 72 -14.36 -2.57 8.43
C GLY A 72 -13.28 -2.74 7.37
N LEU A 73 -12.00 -2.61 7.72
CA LEU A 73 -10.86 -2.76 6.79
C LEU A 73 -10.27 -4.17 6.79
N GLU A 74 -10.95 -5.12 7.43
CA GLU A 74 -10.64 -6.54 7.30
C GLU A 74 -11.12 -7.03 5.94
N SER A 75 -10.24 -7.69 5.20
CA SER A 75 -10.50 -8.03 3.80
C SER A 75 -9.71 -9.27 3.39
N PRO A 76 -10.17 -10.05 2.40
CA PRO A 76 -9.40 -11.14 1.82
C PRO A 76 -7.99 -10.71 1.41
N VAL A 77 -7.87 -9.54 0.76
CA VAL A 77 -6.60 -8.98 0.31
C VAL A 77 -6.40 -7.58 0.89
N VAL A 78 -5.24 -7.35 1.51
CA VAL A 78 -4.82 -6.01 1.95
C VAL A 78 -3.59 -5.59 1.17
N ILE A 79 -3.65 -4.42 0.55
CA ILE A 79 -2.52 -3.77 -0.09
C ILE A 79 -2.04 -2.65 0.82
N LEU A 80 -0.82 -2.72 1.33
CA LEU A 80 -0.15 -1.65 2.05
C LEU A 80 0.65 -0.80 1.07
N ALA A 81 0.41 0.50 1.03
CA ALA A 81 1.14 1.45 0.19
C ALA A 81 1.78 2.58 1.00
N GLU A 82 2.73 3.28 0.39
CA GLU A 82 3.50 4.37 0.99
C GLU A 82 4.26 3.93 2.26
N ALA A 83 4.69 2.67 2.32
CA ALA A 83 5.35 2.10 3.50
C ALA A 83 6.65 2.85 3.86
N GLU A 84 7.40 3.32 2.87
CA GLU A 84 8.63 4.10 3.05
C GLU A 84 8.37 5.51 3.61
N ARG A 85 7.12 6.00 3.53
CA ARG A 85 6.72 7.33 4.02
C ARG A 85 6.23 7.30 5.46
N ALA A 86 6.15 6.12 6.07
CA ALA A 86 5.82 5.97 7.47
C ALA A 86 6.98 6.41 8.36
N HIS A 87 6.66 7.03 9.49
CA HIS A 87 7.65 7.28 10.53
C HIS A 87 8.16 5.94 11.06
N GLU A 88 9.47 5.84 11.36
CA GLU A 88 10.11 4.59 11.76
C GLU A 88 9.42 3.92 12.95
N SER A 89 9.04 4.69 13.97
CA SER A 89 8.30 4.21 15.14
C SER A 89 6.87 3.73 14.86
N SER A 90 6.32 4.04 13.68
CA SER A 90 4.97 3.63 13.28
C SER A 90 4.96 2.52 12.23
N ARG A 91 6.10 2.22 11.59
CA ARG A 91 6.22 1.18 10.56
C ARG A 91 5.85 -0.20 11.07
N ASP A 92 6.34 -0.57 12.26
CA ASP A 92 6.08 -1.90 12.82
C ASP A 92 4.60 -2.08 13.16
N ALA A 93 3.98 -1.05 13.72
CA ALA A 93 2.54 -1.03 13.99
C ALA A 93 1.72 -1.11 12.69
N LEU A 94 2.16 -0.42 11.63
CA LEU A 94 1.53 -0.45 10.31
C LEU A 94 1.57 -1.83 9.66
N LEU A 95 2.75 -2.45 9.67
CA LEU A 95 2.94 -3.81 9.16
C LEU A 95 2.12 -4.81 9.99
N HIS A 96 2.15 -4.68 11.32
CA HIS A 96 1.34 -5.50 12.21
C HIS A 96 -0.16 -5.38 11.90
N VAL A 97 -0.65 -4.16 11.69
CA VAL A 97 -2.07 -3.91 11.36
C VAL A 97 -2.43 -4.48 9.98
N GLY A 98 -1.62 -4.27 8.95
CA GLY A 98 -1.89 -4.85 7.63
C GLY A 98 -1.89 -6.38 7.65
N LEU A 99 -0.93 -6.98 8.36
CA LEU A 99 -0.83 -8.44 8.52
C LEU A 99 -2.01 -9.05 9.27
N THR A 100 -2.56 -8.34 10.25
CA THR A 100 -3.67 -8.83 11.07
C THR A 100 -5.05 -8.58 10.44
N ARG A 101 -5.16 -7.66 9.48
CA ARG A 101 -6.43 -7.35 8.79
C ARG A 101 -6.66 -8.18 7.52
N ALA A 102 -5.62 -8.79 6.96
CA ALA A 102 -5.76 -9.63 5.78
C ALA A 102 -6.17 -11.06 6.16
N HIS A 103 -7.15 -11.60 5.45
CA HIS A 103 -7.58 -12.99 5.68
C HIS A 103 -6.74 -13.97 4.86
N HIS A 104 -6.24 -13.58 3.68
CA HIS A 104 -5.55 -14.47 2.75
C HIS A 104 -4.23 -13.91 2.22
N LEU A 105 -4.20 -12.64 1.81
CA LEU A 105 -3.05 -12.07 1.13
C LEU A 105 -2.74 -10.64 1.62
N VAL A 106 -1.47 -10.38 1.87
CA VAL A 106 -0.94 -9.03 2.07
C VAL A 106 0.04 -8.72 0.94
N VAL A 107 -0.18 -7.59 0.27
CA VAL A 107 0.77 -7.02 -0.69
C VAL A 107 1.36 -5.75 -0.09
N VAL A 108 2.68 -5.63 -0.07
CA VAL A 108 3.37 -4.41 0.41
C VAL A 108 4.05 -3.71 -0.75
N LEU A 109 3.68 -2.45 -0.97
CA LEU A 109 4.29 -1.57 -1.96
C LEU A 109 5.22 -0.60 -1.24
N GLY A 110 6.46 -0.52 -1.73
CA GLY A 110 7.46 0.37 -1.17
C GLY A 110 8.82 0.16 -1.82
N ALA A 111 9.72 1.10 -1.56
CA ALA A 111 11.13 0.85 -1.83
C ALA A 111 11.71 -0.06 -0.75
N LEU A 112 12.54 -1.02 -1.16
CA LEU A 112 13.40 -1.70 -0.21
C LEU A 112 14.37 -0.66 0.39
N PRO A 113 14.67 -0.74 1.70
CA PRO A 113 15.69 0.10 2.29
C PRO A 113 17.04 -0.18 1.62
N ASP A 114 17.87 0.85 1.49
CA ASP A 114 19.25 0.67 1.06
C ASP A 114 19.91 -0.34 2.01
N GLY A 115 20.38 -1.46 1.47
CA GLY A 115 21.05 -2.49 2.26
C GLY A 115 22.32 -1.93 2.93
N PRO A 116 22.84 -2.59 3.97
CA PRO A 116 24.09 -2.18 4.63
C PRO A 116 25.30 -2.10 3.69
N GLU A 117 25.20 -2.66 2.47
CA GLU A 117 26.24 -2.61 1.43
C GLU A 117 26.34 -1.25 0.70
N SER A 118 25.38 -0.33 0.89
CA SER A 118 25.43 1.03 0.32
C SER A 118 26.34 1.97 1.13
N ARG A 119 26.82 1.53 2.30
CA ARG A 119 27.79 2.27 3.09
C ARG A 119 29.19 1.81 2.70
N VAL A 120 29.79 2.47 1.70
CA VAL A 120 31.21 2.29 1.36
C VAL A 120 32.04 2.49 2.63
N VAL A 121 32.46 1.37 3.25
CA VAL A 121 33.45 1.39 4.31
C VAL A 121 34.79 1.61 3.60
N PRO A 122 35.51 2.73 3.83
CA PRO A 122 36.81 2.92 3.22
C PRO A 122 37.73 1.79 3.69
N ARG A 123 38.21 0.98 2.75
CA ARG A 123 39.21 -0.04 3.05
C ARG A 123 40.45 0.69 3.56
N ARG A 124 40.82 0.44 4.83
CA ARG A 124 42.11 0.90 5.36
C ARG A 124 43.22 0.25 4.53
N PRO A 125 44.17 1.02 3.98
CA PRO A 125 45.33 0.45 3.31
C PRO A 125 46.17 -0.33 4.35
N SER A 126 46.70 -1.46 3.88
CA SER A 126 47.58 -2.38 4.61
C SER A 126 48.93 -1.76 4.90
#